data_AF-A0AAW3GPF1-F1
#
_entry.id   AF-A0AAW3GPF1-F1
#
_cell.length_a   1.000
_cell.length_b   1.000
_cell.length_c   1.000
_cell.angle_alpha   90.00
_cell.angle_beta   90.00
_cell.angle_gamma   90.00
#
_symmetry.space_group_name_H-M   'P 1'
#
loop_
_entity.id
_entity.type
_entity.pdbx_description
1 polymer ?
#
loop_
_entity_poly.entity_id
_entity_poly.type
_entity_poly.pdbx_seq_one_letter_code
_entity_poly.pdbx_strand_id
1 'polypeptide(L)'
;MYDEYNNKMKKHIQKWKSINKNGLKLSLICGLNWLIKIVFKGQFYLFSAVFCGLLTYYMPQDIQLFTVRVLELIIMLKVITDVTRTALSRDFKRMKMPFFFGVMYVFFLAGNTYIKEHVLTELIVNRLFTFWLISLVLAALVAFIQPRLFKHYLFKNVINKEYLGIRKLTDELPPISNLYVDVKEVDADKRMRLINQNVIKPPYQDAVELSYLNREVITAISYKVVPFNKETERTFIDDDSIYYPIFTVHPFGSLEGKSDFYHTLIKLRLSQKNAFTTIGVRDF
;
A
#
# COMPACT_ATOMS: atom_id res chain seq x y z
N MET A 1 -25.21 36.96 19.57
CA MET A 1 -24.62 35.64 19.93
C MET A 1 -25.43 34.47 19.37
N TYR A 2 -26.76 34.42 19.55
CA TYR A 2 -27.60 33.31 19.06
C TYR A 2 -27.70 33.25 17.51
N ASP A 3 -27.84 34.40 16.84
CA ASP A 3 -27.92 34.46 15.36
C ASP A 3 -26.59 34.14 14.66
N GLU A 4 -25.47 34.50 15.28
CA GLU A 4 -24.13 34.19 14.78
C GLU A 4 -23.86 32.68 14.86
N TYR A 5 -24.30 32.03 15.94
CA TYR A 5 -24.21 30.57 16.09
C TYR A 5 -25.08 29.85 15.06
N ASN A 6 -26.30 30.33 14.83
CA ASN A 6 -27.22 29.76 13.85
C ASN A 6 -26.72 29.91 12.40
N ASN A 7 -26.10 31.04 12.07
CA ASN A 7 -25.46 31.25 10.77
C ASN A 7 -24.25 30.34 10.57
N LYS A 8 -23.42 30.16 11.61
CA LYS A 8 -22.28 29.24 11.58
C LYS A 8 -22.74 27.80 11.40
N MET A 9 -23.79 27.38 12.11
CA MET A 9 -24.39 26.05 12.00
C MET A 9 -24.99 25.80 10.60
N LYS A 10 -25.73 26.77 10.04
CA LYS A 10 -26.26 26.69 8.66
C LYS A 10 -25.14 26.59 7.62
N LYS A 11 -24.04 27.34 7.79
CA LYS A 11 -22.85 27.27 6.92
C LYS A 11 -22.17 25.90 6.99
N HIS A 12 -22.05 25.31 8.19
CA HIS A 12 -21.53 23.95 8.36
C HIS A 12 -22.43 22.90 7.73
N ILE A 13 -23.76 23.02 7.87
CA ILE A 13 -24.75 22.13 7.24
C ILE A 13 -24.72 22.25 5.71
N GLN A 14 -24.63 23.46 5.16
CA GLN A 14 -24.46 23.67 3.72
C GLN A 14 -23.14 23.08 3.20
N LYS A 15 -22.04 23.28 3.93
CA LYS A 15 -20.73 22.67 3.62
C LYS A 15 -20.78 21.14 3.70
N TRP A 16 -21.60 20.58 4.59
CA TRP A 16 -21.86 19.14 4.67
C TRP A 16 -22.69 18.63 3.48
N LYS A 17 -23.67 19.42 3.05
CA LYS A 17 -24.53 19.09 1.89
C LYS A 17 -23.77 19.16 0.56
N SER A 18 -22.69 19.95 0.50
CA SER A 18 -21.76 20.01 -0.64
C SER A 18 -20.63 18.96 -0.58
N ILE A 19 -20.63 18.03 0.38
CA ILE A 19 -19.58 17.01 0.44
C ILE A 19 -19.71 16.05 -0.75
N ASN A 20 -18.57 15.76 -1.38
CA ASN A 20 -18.50 14.83 -2.49
C ASN A 20 -18.83 13.40 -2.01
N LYS A 21 -20.06 12.96 -2.27
CA LYS A 21 -20.56 11.62 -1.90
C LYS A 21 -19.69 10.50 -2.48
N ASN A 22 -19.18 10.67 -3.70
CA ASN A 22 -18.31 9.69 -4.35
C ASN A 22 -16.92 9.68 -3.73
N GLY A 23 -16.38 10.84 -3.35
CA GLY A 23 -15.13 10.98 -2.61
C GLY A 23 -15.18 10.32 -1.22
N LEU A 24 -16.26 10.54 -0.46
CA LEU A 24 -16.49 9.86 0.82
C LEU A 24 -16.62 8.34 0.64
N LYS A 25 -17.43 7.90 -0.33
CA LYS A 25 -17.59 6.47 -0.64
C LYS A 25 -16.25 5.82 -0.97
N LEU A 26 -15.44 6.45 -1.81
CA LEU A 26 -14.12 5.94 -2.18
C LEU A 26 -13.18 5.90 -0.97
N SER A 27 -13.21 6.92 -0.12
CA SER A 27 -12.41 6.98 1.11
C SER A 27 -12.80 5.88 2.09
N LEU A 28 -14.10 5.58 2.23
CA LEU A 28 -14.60 4.46 3.03
C LEU A 28 -14.11 3.12 2.49
N ILE A 29 -14.14 2.93 1.16
CA ILE A 29 -13.64 1.70 0.53
C ILE A 29 -12.12 1.56 0.76
N CYS A 30 -11.37 2.66 0.66
CA CYS A 30 -9.94 2.67 0.95
C CYS A 30 -9.64 2.33 2.42
N GLY A 31 -10.37 2.96 3.35
CA GLY A 31 -10.29 2.67 4.78
C GLY A 31 -10.64 1.21 5.11
N LEU A 32 -11.71 0.67 4.53
CA LEU A 32 -12.10 -0.73 4.70
C LEU A 32 -11.04 -1.69 4.16
N ASN A 33 -10.51 -1.41 2.97
CA ASN A 33 -9.44 -2.19 2.36
C ASN A 33 -8.17 -2.23 3.24
N TRP A 34 -7.82 -1.09 3.84
CA TRP A 34 -6.71 -1.00 4.79
C TRP A 34 -7.02 -1.75 6.09
N LEU A 35 -8.23 -1.60 6.64
CA LEU A 35 -8.68 -2.26 7.87
C LEU A 35 -8.65 -3.78 7.74
N ILE A 36 -9.19 -4.33 6.65
CA ILE A 36 -9.18 -5.78 6.38
C ILE A 36 -7.74 -6.31 6.42
N LYS A 37 -6.80 -5.63 5.75
CA LYS A 37 -5.39 -6.05 5.76
C LYS A 37 -4.79 -6.04 7.16
N ILE A 38 -5.09 -5.02 7.96
CA ILE A 38 -4.58 -4.92 9.33
C ILE A 38 -5.17 -5.99 10.23
N VAL A 39 -6.48 -6.22 10.16
CA VAL A 39 -7.17 -7.19 11.02
C VAL A 39 -6.64 -8.59 10.77
N PHE A 40 -6.63 -9.07 9.52
CA PHE A 40 -6.19 -10.44 9.22
C PHE A 40 -4.70 -10.65 9.47
N LYS A 41 -3.85 -9.67 9.09
CA LYS A 41 -2.41 -9.76 9.34
C LYS A 41 -2.10 -9.68 10.85
N GLY A 42 -2.77 -8.77 11.56
CA GLY A 42 -2.63 -8.58 13.00
C GLY A 42 -3.09 -9.81 13.77
N GLN A 43 -4.29 -10.33 13.49
CA GLN A 43 -4.83 -11.56 14.07
C GLN A 43 -3.85 -12.73 13.93
N PHE A 44 -3.32 -12.96 12.72
CA PHE A 44 -2.37 -14.05 12.48
C PHE A 44 -1.10 -13.91 13.32
N TYR A 45 -0.55 -12.70 13.41
CA TYR A 45 0.61 -12.46 14.26
C TYR A 45 0.29 -12.69 15.74
N LEU A 46 -0.83 -12.16 16.25
CA LEU A 46 -1.22 -12.37 17.66
C LEU A 46 -1.38 -13.86 17.98
N PHE A 47 -2.04 -14.62 17.10
CA PHE A 47 -2.18 -16.07 17.26
C PHE A 47 -0.84 -16.79 17.20
N SER A 48 0.07 -16.34 16.34
CA SER A 48 1.43 -16.87 16.28
C SER A 48 2.20 -16.63 17.57
N ALA A 49 2.11 -15.44 18.16
CA ALA A 49 2.76 -15.12 19.43
C ALA A 49 2.25 -16.02 20.56
N VAL A 50 0.93 -16.13 20.72
CA VAL A 50 0.31 -17.02 21.71
C VAL A 50 0.74 -18.46 21.48
N PHE A 51 0.68 -18.94 20.23
CA PHE A 51 1.06 -20.31 19.89
C PHE A 51 2.54 -20.59 20.19
N CYS A 52 3.45 -19.67 19.87
CA CYS A 52 4.86 -19.77 20.26
C CYS A 52 5.03 -19.82 21.78
N GLY A 53 4.28 -19.02 22.54
CA GLY A 53 4.28 -19.05 24.00
C GLY A 53 3.85 -20.42 24.55
N LEU A 54 2.80 -21.00 23.98
CA LEU A 54 2.31 -22.33 24.34
C LEU A 54 3.33 -23.44 24.01
N LEU A 55 4.00 -23.37 22.87
CA LEU A 55 4.98 -24.37 22.44
C LEU A 55 6.18 -24.49 23.39
N THR A 56 6.45 -23.46 24.20
CA THR A 56 7.48 -23.55 25.24
C THR A 56 7.19 -24.63 26.29
N TYR A 57 5.97 -25.15 26.36
CA TYR A 57 5.60 -26.30 27.20
C TYR A 57 6.42 -27.56 26.89
N TYR A 58 6.82 -27.75 25.62
CA TYR A 58 7.62 -28.90 25.21
C TYR A 58 9.11 -28.75 25.55
N MET A 59 9.52 -27.62 26.14
CA MET A 59 10.90 -27.41 26.57
C MET A 59 11.09 -27.93 27.99
N PRO A 60 12.25 -28.52 28.33
CA PRO A 60 12.64 -28.73 29.71
C PRO A 60 12.59 -27.43 30.52
N GLN A 61 12.15 -27.49 31.77
CA GLN A 61 11.86 -26.32 32.61
C GLN A 61 13.03 -25.32 32.70
N ASP A 62 14.25 -25.82 32.81
CA ASP A 62 15.47 -25.01 32.92
C ASP A 62 15.73 -24.21 31.63
N ILE A 63 15.56 -24.89 30.48
CA ILE A 63 15.71 -24.31 29.13
C ILE A 63 14.58 -23.32 28.86
N GLN A 64 13.36 -23.66 29.26
CA GLN A 64 12.19 -22.80 29.10
C GLN A 64 12.39 -21.45 29.80
N LEU A 65 12.78 -21.48 31.08
CA LEU A 65 12.98 -20.28 31.88
C LEU A 65 14.11 -19.43 31.32
N PHE A 66 15.23 -20.05 30.93
CA PHE A 66 16.33 -19.36 30.26
C PHE A 66 15.88 -18.70 28.96
N THR A 67 15.16 -19.43 28.11
CA THR A 67 14.68 -18.96 26.80
C THR A 67 13.76 -17.75 26.94
N VAL A 68 12.78 -17.81 27.85
CA VAL A 68 11.83 -16.71 28.08
C VAL A 68 12.56 -15.46 28.59
N ARG A 69 13.50 -15.61 29.55
CA ARG A 69 14.28 -14.47 30.08
C ARG A 69 15.21 -13.84 29.04
N VAL A 70 15.85 -14.65 28.20
CA VAL A 70 16.70 -14.13 27.12
C VAL A 70 15.84 -13.39 26.09
N LEU A 71 14.69 -13.96 25.72
CA LEU A 71 13.76 -13.31 24.80
C LEU A 71 13.24 -11.98 25.37
N GLU A 72 12.88 -11.96 26.66
CA GLU A 72 12.50 -10.75 27.39
C GLU A 72 13.57 -9.66 27.29
N LEU A 73 14.83 -10.02 27.59
CA LEU A 73 15.95 -9.10 27.52
C LEU A 73 16.14 -8.54 26.10
N ILE A 74 16.08 -9.39 25.08
CA ILE A 74 16.22 -8.99 23.68
C ILE A 74 15.11 -8.00 23.30
N ILE A 75 13.86 -8.29 23.66
CA ILE A 75 12.71 -7.44 23.32
C ILE A 75 12.79 -6.12 24.07
N MET A 76 13.13 -6.13 25.36
CA MET A 76 13.31 -4.92 26.16
C MET A 76 14.41 -4.04 25.60
N LEU A 77 15.59 -4.59 25.30
CA LEU A 77 16.68 -3.86 24.67
C LEU A 77 16.26 -3.27 23.32
N LYS A 78 15.53 -4.04 22.51
CA LYS A 78 15.07 -3.61 21.20
C LYS A 78 14.06 -2.46 21.30
N VAL A 79 13.07 -2.58 22.18
CA VAL A 79 12.06 -1.54 22.43
C VAL A 79 12.73 -0.27 22.96
N ILE A 80 13.62 -0.37 23.96
CA ILE A 80 14.35 0.78 24.51
C ILE A 80 15.17 1.47 23.42
N THR A 81 15.91 0.69 22.62
CA THR A 81 16.75 1.24 21.54
C THR A 81 15.90 1.97 20.50
N ASP A 82 14.81 1.36 20.05
CA ASP A 82 13.94 1.94 19.02
C ASP A 82 13.16 3.15 19.55
N VAL A 83 12.72 3.14 20.81
CA VAL A 83 12.07 4.29 21.47
C VAL A 83 13.06 5.44 21.66
N THR A 84 14.26 5.17 22.18
CA THR A 84 15.31 6.18 22.38
C THR A 84 15.70 6.82 21.05
N ARG A 85 15.90 5.99 20.02
CA ARG A 85 16.19 6.45 18.66
C ARG A 85 15.07 7.31 18.09
N THR A 86 13.81 6.92 18.32
CA THR A 86 12.65 7.69 17.86
C THR A 86 12.52 9.03 18.59
N ALA A 87 12.75 9.05 19.90
CA ALA A 87 12.78 10.28 20.70
C ALA A 87 13.88 11.22 20.21
N LEU A 88 15.08 10.70 19.94
CA LEU A 88 16.21 11.47 19.42
C LEU A 88 15.94 12.01 18.00
N SER A 89 15.36 11.20 17.12
CA SER A 89 15.07 11.61 15.73
C SER A 89 13.78 12.39 15.56
N ARG A 90 12.94 12.51 16.61
CA ARG A 90 11.57 13.06 16.59
C ARG A 90 10.67 12.47 15.48
N ASP A 91 11.00 11.27 15.00
CA ASP A 91 10.29 10.60 13.90
C ASP A 91 9.33 9.55 14.45
N PHE A 92 8.19 10.01 14.98
CA PHE A 92 7.16 9.17 15.58
C PHE A 92 6.61 8.09 14.64
N LYS A 93 6.83 8.19 13.32
CA LYS A 93 6.43 7.13 12.37
C LYS A 93 7.16 5.82 12.66
N ARG A 94 8.35 5.87 13.27
CA ARG A 94 9.17 4.70 13.63
C ARG A 94 8.69 3.95 14.86
N MET A 95 7.82 4.55 15.69
CA MET A 95 7.26 3.88 16.89
C MET A 95 6.36 2.67 16.59
N LYS A 96 5.89 2.52 15.35
CA LYS A 96 5.00 1.41 14.97
C LYS A 96 5.64 0.04 15.22
N MET A 97 6.94 -0.10 14.95
CA MET A 97 7.65 -1.37 15.09
C MET A 97 7.90 -1.78 16.55
N PRO A 98 8.45 -0.93 17.44
CA PRO A 98 8.61 -1.30 18.85
C PRO A 98 7.27 -1.54 19.54
N PHE A 99 6.23 -0.77 19.21
CA PHE A 99 4.88 -1.04 19.72
C PHE A 99 4.38 -2.42 19.29
N PHE A 100 4.55 -2.78 18.01
CA PHE A 100 4.19 -4.10 17.51
C PHE A 100 4.94 -5.23 18.23
N PHE A 101 6.25 -5.11 18.44
CA PHE A 101 7.03 -6.10 19.19
C PHE A 101 6.58 -6.22 20.65
N GLY A 102 6.31 -5.10 21.31
CA GLY A 102 5.80 -5.09 22.69
C GLY A 102 4.46 -5.79 22.81
N VAL A 103 3.50 -5.47 21.92
CA VAL A 103 2.20 -6.15 21.87
C VAL A 103 2.38 -7.65 21.65
N MET A 104 3.19 -8.04 20.66
CA MET A 104 3.47 -9.45 20.37
C MET A 104 4.06 -10.19 21.58
N TYR A 105 4.97 -9.55 22.31
CA TYR A 105 5.56 -10.12 23.51
C TYR A 105 4.54 -10.35 24.62
N VAL A 106 3.61 -9.41 24.86
CA VAL A 106 2.53 -9.59 25.85
C VAL A 106 1.66 -10.79 25.49
N PHE A 107 1.33 -10.99 24.21
CA PHE A 107 0.56 -12.16 23.77
C PHE A 107 1.37 -13.47 23.86
N PHE A 108 2.67 -13.42 23.60
CA PHE A 108 3.56 -14.56 23.84
C PHE A 108 3.59 -14.95 25.32
N LEU A 109 3.72 -13.96 26.21
CA LEU A 109 3.66 -14.18 27.66
C LEU A 109 2.32 -14.79 28.09
N ALA A 110 1.20 -14.30 27.55
CA ALA A 110 -0.11 -14.88 27.84
C ALA A 110 -0.19 -16.37 27.46
N GLY A 111 0.42 -16.78 26.34
CA GLY A 111 0.58 -18.18 25.98
C GLY A 111 1.48 -18.95 26.95
N ASN A 112 2.62 -18.38 27.35
CA ASN A 112 3.55 -19.00 28.30
C ASN A 112 2.99 -19.10 29.73
N THR A 113 2.15 -18.17 30.18
CA THR A 113 1.50 -18.24 31.49
C THR A 113 0.39 -19.28 31.48
N TYR A 114 -0.36 -19.40 30.38
CA TYR A 114 -1.44 -20.38 30.25
C TYR A 114 -0.96 -21.81 30.52
N ILE A 115 0.21 -22.19 30.01
CA ILE A 115 0.79 -23.53 30.20
C ILE A 115 1.34 -23.78 31.61
N LYS A 116 1.53 -22.73 32.42
CA LYS A 116 1.90 -22.89 33.85
C LYS A 116 0.67 -23.22 34.70
N GLU A 117 -0.49 -22.77 34.26
CA GLU A 117 -1.76 -22.95 34.97
C GLU A 117 -2.53 -24.18 34.48
N HIS A 118 -2.27 -24.65 33.25
CA HIS A 118 -3.01 -25.73 32.60
C HIS A 118 -2.08 -26.77 31.97
N VAL A 119 -2.43 -28.05 32.13
CA VAL A 119 -1.73 -29.14 31.43
C VAL A 119 -2.15 -29.17 29.97
N LEU A 120 -1.18 -29.08 29.06
CA LEU A 120 -1.43 -29.19 27.62
C LEU A 120 -1.59 -30.66 27.21
N THR A 121 -2.81 -31.08 26.91
CA THR A 121 -3.07 -32.35 26.23
C THR A 121 -2.75 -32.24 24.74
N GLU A 122 -2.27 -33.33 24.13
CA GLU A 122 -2.02 -33.41 22.67
C GLU A 122 -3.22 -32.99 21.83
N LEU A 123 -4.45 -33.32 22.27
CA LEU A 123 -5.69 -32.91 21.61
C LEU A 123 -5.82 -31.38 21.52
N ILE A 124 -5.48 -30.66 22.59
CA ILE A 124 -5.56 -29.20 22.65
C ILE A 124 -4.50 -28.59 21.72
N VAL A 125 -3.28 -29.13 21.75
CA VAL A 125 -2.19 -28.66 20.89
C VAL A 125 -2.51 -28.85 19.41
N ASN A 126 -3.01 -30.03 19.03
CA ASN A 126 -3.40 -30.29 17.65
C ASN A 126 -4.53 -29.36 17.17
N ARG A 127 -5.51 -29.07 18.04
CA ARG A 127 -6.58 -28.08 17.73
C ARG A 127 -6.00 -26.69 17.55
N LEU A 128 -5.15 -26.23 18.46
CA LEU A 128 -4.54 -24.90 18.40
C LEU A 128 -3.63 -24.74 17.18
N PHE A 129 -2.87 -25.78 16.83
CA PHE A 129 -2.09 -25.84 15.60
C PHE A 129 -2.98 -25.74 14.36
N THR A 130 -4.10 -26.47 14.35
CA THR A 130 -5.09 -26.39 13.26
C THR A 130 -5.68 -24.98 13.14
N PHE A 131 -6.06 -24.34 14.26
CA PHE A 131 -6.54 -22.95 14.27
C PHE A 131 -5.48 -21.97 13.77
N TRP A 132 -4.22 -22.17 14.16
CA TRP A 132 -3.09 -21.37 13.69
C TRP A 132 -2.89 -21.51 12.17
N LEU A 133 -2.95 -22.74 11.64
CA LEU A 133 -2.89 -23.00 10.19
C LEU A 133 -4.06 -22.35 9.43
N ILE A 134 -5.28 -22.43 9.94
CA ILE A 134 -6.44 -21.75 9.33
C ILE A 134 -6.21 -20.24 9.30
N SER A 135 -5.71 -19.66 10.39
CA SER A 135 -5.39 -18.23 10.46
C SER A 135 -4.30 -17.83 9.45
N LEU A 136 -3.26 -18.65 9.29
CA LEU A 136 -2.21 -18.46 8.29
C LEU A 136 -2.80 -18.43 6.87
N VAL A 137 -3.63 -19.42 6.53
CA VAL A 137 -4.27 -19.52 5.21
C VAL A 137 -5.16 -18.29 4.96
N LEU A 138 -5.98 -17.89 5.92
CA LEU A 138 -6.83 -16.70 5.78
C LEU A 138 -6.00 -15.43 5.59
N ALA A 139 -4.94 -15.22 6.37
CA ALA A 139 -4.05 -14.07 6.23
C ALA A 139 -3.34 -14.06 4.87
N ALA A 140 -2.91 -15.22 4.37
CA ALA A 140 -2.29 -15.37 3.06
C ALA A 140 -3.28 -15.07 1.92
N LEU A 141 -4.51 -15.62 2.00
CA LEU A 141 -5.58 -15.35 1.03
C LEU A 141 -5.90 -13.86 0.97
N VAL A 142 -6.08 -13.20 2.12
CA VAL A 142 -6.32 -11.74 2.17
C VAL A 142 -5.13 -10.97 1.59
N ALA A 143 -3.89 -11.33 1.92
CA ALA A 143 -2.71 -10.68 1.38
C ALA A 143 -2.61 -10.78 -0.15
N PHE A 144 -3.07 -11.89 -0.73
CA PHE A 144 -2.99 -12.16 -2.17
C PHE A 144 -4.19 -11.64 -2.97
N ILE A 145 -5.40 -11.81 -2.46
CA ILE A 145 -6.65 -11.50 -3.17
C ILE A 145 -7.01 -10.02 -3.02
N GLN A 146 -6.90 -9.48 -1.80
CA GLN A 146 -7.39 -8.14 -1.49
C GLN A 146 -6.75 -7.03 -2.34
N PRO A 147 -5.42 -6.98 -2.57
CA PRO A 147 -4.81 -5.96 -3.43
C PRO A 147 -5.32 -6.03 -4.88
N ARG A 148 -5.58 -7.25 -5.39
CA ARG A 148 -6.10 -7.45 -6.75
C ARG A 148 -7.54 -6.98 -6.89
N LEU A 149 -8.40 -7.33 -5.93
CA LEU A 149 -9.79 -6.87 -5.91
C LEU A 149 -9.87 -5.35 -5.83
N PHE A 150 -9.05 -4.72 -4.98
CA PHE A 150 -8.99 -3.28 -4.87
C PHE A 150 -8.51 -2.62 -6.17
N LYS A 151 -7.42 -3.12 -6.77
CA LYS A 151 -6.92 -2.62 -8.07
C LYS A 151 -7.97 -2.77 -9.18
N HIS A 152 -8.67 -3.91 -9.23
CA HIS A 152 -9.76 -4.13 -10.16
C HIS A 152 -10.91 -3.13 -9.95
N TYR A 153 -11.31 -2.91 -8.70
CA TYR A 153 -12.33 -1.91 -8.37
C TYR A 153 -11.93 -0.50 -8.85
N LEU A 154 -10.68 -0.10 -8.62
CA LEU A 154 -10.18 1.22 -9.05
C LEU A 154 -10.21 1.36 -10.57
N PHE A 155 -9.73 0.37 -11.33
CA PHE A 155 -9.75 0.43 -12.79
C PHE A 155 -11.17 0.32 -13.39
N LYS A 156 -12.08 -0.37 -12.69
CA LYS A 156 -13.47 -0.45 -13.12
C LYS A 156 -14.21 0.86 -12.90
N ASN A 157 -14.00 1.54 -11.77
CA ASN A 157 -14.87 2.65 -11.36
C ASN A 157 -14.22 4.04 -11.35
N VAL A 158 -12.91 4.12 -11.08
CA VAL A 158 -12.24 5.40 -10.75
C VAL A 158 -11.23 5.82 -11.81
N ILE A 159 -10.36 4.91 -12.22
CA ILE A 159 -9.21 5.18 -13.09
C ILE A 159 -9.44 4.55 -14.47
N ASN A 160 -9.19 5.30 -15.52
CA ASN A 160 -9.21 4.82 -16.89
C ASN A 160 -7.95 3.98 -17.19
N LYS A 161 -8.11 2.67 -17.15
CA LYS A 161 -7.04 1.69 -17.39
C LYS A 161 -6.49 1.76 -18.81
N GLU A 162 -7.35 1.98 -19.81
CA GLU A 162 -6.98 2.01 -21.24
C GLU A 162 -6.15 3.25 -21.56
N TYR A 163 -6.55 4.40 -21.03
CA TYR A 163 -5.79 5.65 -21.16
C TYR A 163 -4.38 5.54 -20.56
N LEU A 164 -4.21 4.79 -19.46
CA LEU A 164 -2.89 4.50 -18.87
C LEU A 164 -2.05 3.50 -19.67
N GLY A 165 -2.59 2.90 -20.73
CA GLY A 165 -1.94 1.84 -21.51
C GLY A 165 -1.67 0.57 -20.72
N ILE A 166 -2.38 0.35 -19.61
CA ILE A 166 -2.32 -0.91 -18.87
C ILE A 166 -3.18 -1.90 -19.63
N ARG A 167 -2.59 -2.95 -20.20
CA ARG A 167 -3.34 -3.92 -21.01
C ARG A 167 -2.74 -5.32 -20.90
N LYS A 168 -3.51 -6.33 -21.30
CA LYS A 168 -2.95 -7.65 -21.62
C LYS A 168 -2.38 -7.61 -23.03
N LEU A 169 -1.49 -8.56 -23.34
CA LEU A 169 -0.89 -8.69 -24.67
C LEU A 169 -1.92 -8.93 -25.78
N THR A 170 -3.02 -9.60 -25.44
CA THR A 170 -4.15 -9.89 -26.34
C THR A 170 -5.07 -8.69 -26.57
N ASP A 171 -4.95 -7.66 -25.73
CA ASP A 171 -5.81 -6.47 -25.82
C ASP A 171 -5.20 -5.51 -26.86
N GLU A 172 -6.03 -4.67 -27.47
CA GLU A 172 -5.61 -3.66 -28.45
C GLU A 172 -4.56 -2.70 -27.88
N LEU A 173 -3.77 -2.11 -28.77
CA LEU A 173 -2.80 -1.08 -28.38
C LEU A 173 -3.51 0.12 -27.72
N PRO A 174 -2.80 0.89 -26.88
CA PRO A 174 -3.38 2.07 -26.24
C PRO A 174 -4.00 3.03 -27.27
N PRO A 175 -5.12 3.70 -26.94
CA PRO A 175 -5.77 4.66 -27.83
C PRO A 175 -4.83 5.81 -28.21
N ILE A 176 -5.15 6.52 -29.29
CA ILE A 176 -4.35 7.67 -29.76
C ILE A 176 -4.17 8.73 -28.65
N SER A 177 -5.25 8.97 -27.89
CA SER A 177 -5.19 9.77 -26.66
C SER A 177 -4.86 8.86 -25.47
N ASN A 178 -3.61 8.90 -25.03
CA ASN A 178 -3.10 8.09 -23.90
C ASN A 178 -2.07 8.88 -23.09
N LEU A 179 -1.72 8.36 -21.91
CA LEU A 179 -0.74 8.97 -21.02
C LEU A 179 0.58 9.32 -21.74
N TYR A 180 1.12 8.43 -22.57
CA TYR A 180 2.43 8.59 -23.21
C TYR A 180 2.45 9.65 -24.32
N VAL A 181 1.28 10.05 -24.81
CA VAL A 181 1.11 11.18 -25.73
C VAL A 181 0.96 12.47 -24.93
N ASP A 182 0.05 12.49 -23.96
CA ASP A 182 -0.28 13.71 -23.21
C ASP A 182 0.88 14.18 -22.32
N VAL A 183 1.78 13.28 -21.88
CA VAL A 183 2.99 13.67 -21.13
C VAL A 183 3.97 14.55 -21.92
N LYS A 184 3.86 14.58 -23.26
CA LYS A 184 4.71 15.40 -24.13
C LYS A 184 4.27 16.87 -24.19
N GLU A 185 3.13 17.22 -23.61
CA GLU A 185 2.71 18.61 -23.46
C GLU A 185 3.77 19.39 -22.65
N VAL A 186 4.14 20.56 -23.18
CA VAL A 186 5.28 21.36 -22.70
C VAL A 186 4.88 22.13 -21.44
N ASP A 187 3.66 22.68 -21.44
CA ASP A 187 3.10 23.36 -20.28
C ASP A 187 2.71 22.35 -19.20
N ALA A 188 3.36 22.42 -18.05
CA ALA A 188 3.18 21.46 -16.96
C ALA A 188 1.75 21.48 -16.37
N ASP A 189 1.13 22.65 -16.28
CA ASP A 189 -0.21 22.81 -15.71
C ASP A 189 -1.26 22.30 -16.70
N LYS A 190 -1.11 22.66 -17.98
CA LYS A 190 -1.97 22.17 -19.05
C LYS A 190 -1.85 20.65 -19.18
N ARG A 191 -0.63 20.11 -19.13
CA ARG A 191 -0.36 18.66 -19.11
C ARG A 191 -1.08 17.98 -17.96
N MET A 192 -0.90 18.47 -16.73
CA MET A 192 -1.50 17.83 -15.56
C MET A 192 -3.03 17.88 -15.59
N ARG A 193 -3.62 18.99 -16.06
CA ARG A 193 -5.09 19.12 -16.24
C ARG A 193 -5.61 18.16 -17.30
N LEU A 194 -4.96 18.10 -18.46
CA LEU A 194 -5.31 17.21 -19.57
C LEU A 194 -5.29 15.74 -19.11
N ILE A 195 -4.19 15.32 -18.49
CA ILE A 195 -4.04 13.95 -18.00
C ILE A 195 -5.10 13.63 -16.94
N ASN A 196 -5.32 14.52 -15.96
CA ASN A 196 -6.33 14.34 -14.93
C ASN A 196 -7.74 14.12 -15.50
N GLN A 197 -8.13 14.91 -16.50
CA GLN A 197 -9.43 14.80 -17.15
C GLN A 197 -9.62 13.43 -17.85
N ASN A 198 -8.57 12.91 -18.47
CA ASN A 198 -8.64 11.67 -19.24
C ASN A 198 -8.45 10.40 -18.39
N VAL A 199 -7.62 10.49 -17.34
CA VAL A 199 -7.27 9.36 -16.49
C VAL A 199 -8.31 9.06 -15.41
N ILE A 200 -9.07 10.05 -14.97
CA ILE A 200 -10.08 9.92 -13.91
C ILE A 200 -11.47 9.85 -14.54
N LYS A 201 -12.24 8.82 -14.19
CA LYS A 201 -13.60 8.66 -14.71
C LYS A 201 -14.52 9.76 -14.16
N PRO A 202 -15.50 10.26 -14.96
CA PRO A 202 -16.34 11.40 -14.61
C PRO A 202 -16.93 11.38 -13.18
N PRO A 203 -17.42 10.25 -12.64
CA PRO A 203 -18.00 10.24 -11.28
C PRO A 203 -17.03 10.62 -10.16
N TYR A 204 -15.72 10.58 -10.39
CA TYR A 204 -14.68 10.79 -9.38
C TYR A 204 -13.78 12.00 -9.67
N GLN A 205 -14.01 12.74 -10.75
CA GLN A 205 -13.17 13.88 -11.14
C GLN A 205 -13.13 14.99 -10.08
N ASP A 206 -14.22 15.17 -9.31
CA ASP A 206 -14.30 16.16 -8.22
C ASP A 206 -13.73 15.66 -6.87
N ALA A 207 -13.19 14.44 -6.83
CA ALA A 207 -12.71 13.80 -5.59
C ALA A 207 -11.33 13.16 -5.70
N VAL A 208 -10.89 12.80 -6.90
CA VAL A 208 -9.63 12.11 -7.13
C VAL A 208 -8.76 13.01 -7.98
N GLU A 209 -7.46 12.98 -7.70
CA GLU A 209 -6.46 13.73 -8.44
C GLU A 209 -5.25 12.84 -8.71
N LEU A 210 -4.68 12.92 -9.90
CA LEU A 210 -3.30 12.58 -10.17
C LEU A 210 -2.44 13.73 -9.65
N SER A 211 -1.97 13.63 -8.40
CA SER A 211 -1.17 14.70 -7.79
C SER A 211 0.28 14.71 -8.25
N TYR A 212 0.83 13.53 -8.59
CA TYR A 212 2.23 13.42 -8.99
C TYR A 212 2.39 12.47 -10.17
N LEU A 213 3.26 12.86 -11.09
CA LEU A 213 3.67 12.05 -12.23
C LEU A 213 5.19 12.07 -12.32
N ASN A 214 5.85 11.15 -11.62
CA ASN A 214 7.30 11.04 -11.66
C ASN A 214 7.71 10.21 -12.88
N ARG A 215 8.82 10.59 -13.52
CA ARG A 215 9.38 9.89 -14.69
C ARG A 215 10.79 9.42 -14.38
N GLU A 216 11.08 8.20 -14.80
CA GLU A 216 12.41 7.58 -14.82
C GLU A 216 12.71 7.15 -16.26
N VAL A 217 13.91 7.47 -16.76
CA VAL A 217 14.35 7.09 -18.10
C VAL A 217 15.47 6.06 -17.96
N ILE A 218 15.23 4.87 -18.52
CA ILE A 218 16.24 3.81 -18.62
C ILE A 218 16.96 4.01 -19.94
N THR A 219 18.27 4.21 -19.87
CA THR A 219 19.13 4.32 -21.06
C THR A 219 19.86 3.00 -21.30
N ALA A 220 20.11 2.68 -22.56
CA ALA A 220 20.91 1.54 -22.99
C ALA A 220 21.98 1.99 -23.98
N ILE A 221 22.99 1.14 -24.18
CA ILE A 221 24.03 1.36 -25.18
C ILE A 221 23.63 0.58 -26.44
N SER A 222 23.38 1.31 -27.52
CA SER A 222 23.23 0.72 -28.85
C SER A 222 24.57 0.68 -29.56
N TYR A 223 24.85 -0.43 -30.21
CA TYR A 223 26.03 -0.63 -31.04
C TYR A 223 25.61 -0.55 -32.50
N LYS A 224 26.18 0.41 -33.23
CA LYS A 224 25.98 0.50 -34.68
C LYS A 224 27.17 -0.18 -35.36
N VAL A 225 26.90 -1.26 -36.08
CA VAL A 225 27.91 -1.91 -36.92
C VAL A 225 28.15 -1.01 -38.13
N VAL A 226 29.34 -0.42 -38.21
CA VAL A 226 29.75 0.43 -39.33
C VAL A 226 30.54 -0.44 -40.32
N PRO A 227 30.23 -0.42 -41.63
CA PRO A 227 31.00 -1.18 -42.60
C PRO A 227 32.42 -0.60 -42.78
N PHE A 228 33.42 -1.50 -42.81
CA PHE A 228 34.86 -1.30 -43.06
C PHE A 228 35.68 -0.51 -42.02
N ASN A 229 36.69 -1.17 -41.44
CA ASN A 229 37.86 -0.64 -40.70
C ASN A 229 37.63 0.50 -39.68
N LYS A 230 36.41 0.67 -39.19
CA LYS A 230 36.06 1.62 -38.12
C LYS A 230 35.65 0.87 -36.88
N GLU A 231 36.04 1.39 -35.72
CA GLU A 231 35.57 0.89 -34.44
C GLU A 231 34.05 1.00 -34.33
N THR A 232 33.43 0.07 -33.61
CA THR A 232 31.98 0.02 -33.43
C THR A 232 31.50 1.29 -32.74
N GLU A 233 30.62 2.04 -33.39
CA GLU A 233 30.05 3.26 -32.81
C GLU A 233 29.12 2.89 -31.64
N ARG A 234 29.37 3.51 -30.48
CA ARG A 234 28.55 3.36 -29.28
C ARG A 234 27.69 4.61 -29.13
N THR A 235 26.38 4.43 -29.05
CA THR A 235 25.43 5.53 -28.81
C THR A 235 24.52 5.21 -27.64
N PHE A 236 24.30 6.16 -26.75
CA PHE A 236 23.28 6.04 -25.72
C PHE A 236 21.90 6.23 -26.36
N ILE A 237 21.00 5.31 -26.07
CA ILE A 237 19.59 5.37 -26.47
C ILE A 237 18.71 5.34 -25.23
N ASP A 238 17.55 5.98 -25.29
CA ASP A 238 16.50 5.80 -24.29
C ASP A 238 15.80 4.46 -24.58
N ASP A 239 16.02 3.44 -23.75
CA ASP A 239 15.42 2.11 -23.91
C ASP A 239 13.98 2.07 -23.39
N ASP A 240 13.71 2.70 -22.24
CA ASP A 240 12.37 2.78 -21.68
C ASP A 240 12.15 4.05 -20.86
N SER A 241 10.90 4.51 -20.81
CA SER A 241 10.45 5.57 -19.91
C SER A 241 9.40 4.99 -18.96
N ILE A 242 9.74 4.95 -17.67
CA ILE A 242 8.87 4.48 -16.60
C ILE A 242 8.20 5.69 -15.92
N TYR A 243 6.87 5.66 -15.87
CA TYR A 243 6.06 6.65 -15.18
C TYR A 243 5.49 6.09 -13.87
N TYR A 244 5.53 6.90 -12.82
CA TYR A 244 4.98 6.58 -11.51
C TYR A 244 3.85 7.54 -11.15
N PRO A 245 2.64 7.35 -11.71
CA PRO A 245 1.49 8.18 -11.34
C PRO A 245 1.05 7.86 -9.91
N ILE A 246 0.83 8.91 -9.11
CA ILE A 246 0.37 8.85 -7.74
C ILE A 246 -0.99 9.52 -7.65
N PHE A 247 -2.02 8.73 -7.35
CA PHE A 247 -3.39 9.20 -7.20
C PHE A 247 -3.69 9.48 -5.74
N THR A 248 -4.41 10.56 -5.46
CA THR A 248 -4.90 10.95 -4.13
C THR A 248 -6.42 11.05 -4.15
N VAL A 249 -7.04 10.89 -2.98
CA VAL A 249 -8.47 11.15 -2.76
C VAL A 249 -8.63 12.34 -1.83
N HIS A 250 -9.47 13.28 -2.24
CA HIS A 250 -9.89 14.49 -1.55
C HIS A 250 -11.37 14.36 -1.16
N PRO A 251 -11.71 13.65 -0.06
CA PRO A 251 -13.09 13.34 0.31
C PRO A 251 -14.00 14.57 0.46
N PHE A 252 -13.41 15.74 0.74
CA PHE A 252 -14.13 16.98 1.02
C PHE A 252 -14.04 18.01 -0.13
N GLY A 253 -13.62 17.59 -1.33
CA GLY A 253 -13.86 18.36 -2.57
C GLY A 253 -12.95 19.57 -2.82
N SER A 254 -11.81 19.68 -2.15
CA SER A 254 -10.79 20.66 -2.53
C SER A 254 -9.73 20.01 -3.43
N LEU A 255 -9.95 20.06 -4.73
CA LEU A 255 -8.88 19.87 -5.69
C LEU A 255 -8.08 21.19 -5.75
N GLU A 256 -6.80 21.15 -6.09
CA GLU A 256 -5.82 22.25 -5.93
C GLU A 256 -5.18 22.40 -4.53
N GLY A 257 -5.03 21.31 -3.77
CA GLY A 257 -4.25 21.34 -2.51
C GLY A 257 -4.81 22.25 -1.40
N LYS A 258 -6.03 22.76 -1.54
CA LYS A 258 -6.68 23.72 -0.60
C LYS A 258 -7.39 23.08 0.60
N SER A 259 -7.43 21.75 0.70
CA SER A 259 -7.71 21.10 1.99
C SER A 259 -6.62 20.11 2.32
N ASP A 260 -6.18 20.20 3.57
CA ASP A 260 -5.11 19.40 4.13
C ASP A 260 -5.47 17.90 4.26
N PHE A 261 -6.73 17.53 4.03
CA PHE A 261 -7.23 16.18 4.22
C PHE A 261 -7.31 15.41 2.89
N TYR A 262 -6.17 14.83 2.50
CA TYR A 262 -6.08 13.86 1.42
C TYR A 262 -5.30 12.61 1.84
N HIS A 263 -5.48 11.52 1.10
CA HIS A 263 -4.67 10.31 1.27
C HIS A 263 -4.36 9.67 -0.08
N THR A 264 -3.25 8.94 -0.15
CA THR A 264 -2.85 8.22 -1.36
C THR A 264 -3.82 7.07 -1.64
N LEU A 265 -4.39 7.06 -2.84
CA LEU A 265 -5.26 6.00 -3.36
C LEU A 265 -4.44 4.81 -3.85
N ILE A 266 -3.54 5.08 -4.79
CA ILE A 266 -2.67 4.08 -5.41
C ILE A 266 -1.47 4.77 -6.06
N LYS A 267 -0.33 4.09 -6.01
CA LYS A 267 0.85 4.39 -6.83
C LYS A 267 0.99 3.29 -7.87
N LEU A 268 1.10 3.67 -9.14
CA LEU A 268 1.35 2.72 -10.23
C LEU A 268 2.79 2.84 -10.72
N ARG A 269 3.23 1.83 -11.46
CA ARG A 269 4.47 1.81 -12.24
C ARG A 269 4.07 1.43 -13.66
N LEU A 270 4.33 2.32 -14.62
CA LEU A 270 3.91 2.18 -16.00
C LEU A 270 5.14 2.28 -16.91
N SER A 271 5.42 1.23 -17.67
CA SER A 271 6.51 1.23 -18.67
C SER A 271 5.93 1.58 -20.03
N GLN A 272 6.51 2.58 -20.69
CA GLN A 272 6.12 2.96 -22.04
C GLN A 272 6.39 1.83 -23.03
N LYS A 273 7.56 1.19 -22.92
CA LYS A 273 7.92 0.03 -23.74
C LYS A 273 6.87 -1.06 -23.60
N ASN A 274 6.50 -1.45 -22.38
CA ASN A 274 5.51 -2.51 -22.15
C ASN A 274 4.11 -2.17 -22.67
N ALA A 275 3.71 -0.89 -22.66
CA ALA A 275 2.40 -0.49 -23.16
C ALA A 275 2.26 -0.71 -24.68
N PHE A 276 3.31 -0.47 -25.45
CA PHE A 276 3.33 -0.59 -26.91
C PHE A 276 3.95 -1.89 -27.44
N THR A 277 4.49 -2.73 -26.55
CA THR A 277 5.11 -3.99 -26.95
C THR A 277 4.05 -5.03 -27.35
N THR A 278 4.16 -5.56 -28.56
CA THR A 278 3.32 -6.66 -29.07
C THR A 278 3.91 -8.05 -28.78
N ILE A 279 5.17 -8.12 -28.33
CA ILE A 279 5.92 -9.37 -28.06
C ILE A 279 6.16 -9.49 -26.54
N GLY A 280 5.47 -10.44 -25.91
CA GLY A 280 5.33 -10.51 -24.45
C GLY A 280 6.63 -10.53 -23.63
N VAL A 281 6.86 -9.46 -22.89
CA VAL A 281 7.61 -9.53 -21.63
C VAL A 281 6.58 -9.66 -20.51
N ARG A 282 6.46 -10.88 -19.96
CA ARG A 282 5.62 -11.11 -18.77
C ARG A 282 6.27 -10.39 -17.60
N ASP A 283 5.58 -9.43 -17.00
CA ASP A 283 5.79 -9.10 -15.59
C ASP A 283 4.46 -8.81 -14.88
N PHE A 284 4.28 -9.47 -13.74
CA PHE A 284 3.11 -9.46 -12.85
C PHE A 284 3.19 -8.33 -11.81
#